data_AF-A0A1Q6LID4-F1
#
_entry.id   AF-A0A1Q6LID4-F1
#
_cell.length_a   1.000
_cell.length_b   1.000
_cell.length_c   1.000
_cell.angle_alpha   90.00
_cell.angle_beta   90.00
_cell.angle_gamma   90.00
#
_symmetry.space_group_name_H-M   'P 1'
#
loop_
_entity.id
_entity.type
_entity.pdbx_description
1 polymer ?
#
loop_
_entity_poly.entity_id
_entity_poly.type
_entity_poly.pdbx_seq_one_letter_code
_entity_poly.pdbx_strand_id
1 'polypeptide(L)'
;MADFSFLFGETVPKRKKVAYSASVGTGDIPEEYKKRIAKALRDFRSISVREEQAASIICELTGRKVPVTIDPTLMLDAADWQRIEKKPHYVHKNEKILLTYFLGDLSPARKAFVDAVAQQFGLRVVALQNEWVKDIPDPAVYATTPDEFIWLVHHCQLMLTDSFHGSVFSILFDKPFRCFGREESGVADMSSRMDTLFGKFGIGDWCRGSVQEDPDHIFYKDYVSVPAVLERERQFALDYLKNALEIHE
;
A
#
# COMPACT_ATOMS: atom_id res chain seq x y z
N MET A 1 7.83 18.57 13.73
CA MET A 1 8.73 17.56 13.14
C MET A 1 9.06 16.54 14.23
N ALA A 2 8.93 15.24 13.95
CA ALA A 2 9.39 14.23 14.89
C ALA A 2 10.91 14.38 15.11
N ASP A 3 11.37 14.23 16.34
CA ASP A 3 12.80 14.26 16.65
C ASP A 3 13.51 13.14 15.90
N PHE A 4 14.55 13.48 15.14
CA PHE A 4 15.36 12.51 14.40
C PHE A 4 15.92 11.41 15.33
N SER A 5 16.25 11.77 16.57
CA SER A 5 16.73 10.83 17.58
C SER A 5 15.68 9.78 17.93
N PHE A 6 14.40 10.19 17.94
CA PHE A 6 13.25 9.30 18.13
C PHE A 6 13.01 8.43 16.88
N LEU A 7 13.02 9.02 15.68
CA LEU A 7 12.78 8.30 14.42
C LEU A 7 13.77 7.14 14.18
N PHE A 8 15.04 7.33 14.56
CA PHE A 8 16.07 6.31 14.39
C PHE A 8 16.43 5.57 15.68
N GLY A 9 15.74 5.84 16.79
CA GLY A 9 16.01 5.23 18.09
C GLY A 9 17.48 5.37 18.51
N GLU A 10 18.04 6.58 18.51
CA GLU A 10 19.46 6.82 18.84
C GLU A 10 19.82 6.37 20.27
N THR A 11 18.85 6.31 21.17
CA THR A 11 19.00 5.79 22.55
C THR A 11 18.84 4.27 22.66
N VAL A 12 18.39 3.60 21.60
CA VAL A 12 18.19 2.14 21.57
C VAL A 12 19.53 1.45 21.31
N PRO A 13 19.89 0.41 22.09
CA PRO A 13 21.11 -0.35 21.82
C PRO A 13 21.14 -0.89 20.40
N LYS A 14 22.24 -0.67 19.67
CA LYS A 14 22.40 -1.05 18.24
C LYS A 14 21.94 -2.48 17.91
N ARG A 15 22.27 -3.44 18.78
CA ARG A 15 21.87 -4.86 18.63
C ARG A 15 20.35 -5.11 18.64
N LYS A 16 19.55 -4.16 19.14
CA LYS A 16 18.08 -4.25 19.22
C LYS A 16 17.38 -3.47 18.11
N LYS A 17 18.13 -2.76 17.26
CA LYS A 17 17.56 -1.94 16.18
C LYS A 17 17.36 -2.81 14.93
N VAL A 18 16.11 -3.18 14.67
CA VAL A 18 15.68 -3.91 13.48
C VAL A 18 14.63 -3.09 12.75
N ALA A 19 14.84 -2.84 11.46
CA ALA A 19 13.85 -2.27 10.57
C ALA A 19 13.31 -3.38 9.66
N TYR A 20 12.01 -3.64 9.74
CA TYR A 20 11.34 -4.61 8.89
C TYR A 20 10.52 -3.91 7.82
N SER A 21 10.73 -4.28 6.56
CA SER A 21 9.91 -3.84 5.43
C SER A 21 9.71 -2.31 5.37
N ALA A 22 10.73 -1.55 5.78
CA ALA A 22 10.66 -0.10 5.86
C ALA A 22 10.52 0.53 4.47
N SER A 23 10.00 1.76 4.44
CA SER A 23 9.81 2.53 3.22
C SER A 23 10.47 3.89 3.36
N VAL A 24 11.21 4.30 2.34
CA VAL A 24 11.87 5.60 2.28
C VAL A 24 10.89 6.66 1.79
N GLY A 25 9.96 6.28 0.90
CA GLY A 25 8.91 7.18 0.43
C GLY A 25 9.43 8.44 -0.25
N THR A 26 10.61 8.39 -0.85
CA THR A 26 11.16 9.44 -1.70
C THR A 26 12.21 8.80 -2.61
N GLY A 27 12.32 9.32 -3.83
CA GLY A 27 13.34 8.89 -4.79
C GLY A 27 14.75 9.37 -4.44
N ASP A 28 14.87 10.41 -3.61
CA ASP A 28 16.17 10.89 -3.14
C ASP A 28 16.05 11.45 -1.71
N ILE A 29 17.17 11.39 -0.98
CA ILE A 29 17.32 11.97 0.36
C ILE A 29 18.07 13.30 0.20
N PRO A 30 17.54 14.43 0.70
CA PRO A 30 18.23 15.71 0.57
C PRO A 30 19.65 15.66 1.15
N GLU A 31 20.60 16.31 0.47
CA GLU A 31 22.04 16.21 0.75
C GLU A 31 22.39 16.53 2.21
N GLU A 32 21.69 17.49 2.81
CA GLU A 32 21.84 17.89 4.22
C GLU A 32 21.54 16.75 5.21
N TYR A 33 20.68 15.80 4.86
CA TYR A 33 20.32 14.66 5.72
C TYR A 33 21.15 13.41 5.45
N LYS A 34 21.78 13.28 4.28
CA LYS A 34 22.48 12.04 3.85
C LYS A 34 23.48 11.55 4.89
N LYS A 35 24.36 12.43 5.39
CA LYS A 35 25.38 12.05 6.39
C LYS A 35 24.76 11.54 7.70
N ARG A 36 23.70 12.20 8.15
CA ARG A 36 23.03 11.86 9.42
C ARG A 36 22.26 10.54 9.30
N ILE A 37 21.51 10.37 8.21
CA ILE A 37 20.77 9.13 7.90
C ILE A 37 21.73 7.97 7.71
N ALA A 38 22.82 8.13 6.95
CA ALA A 38 23.82 7.08 6.75
C ALA A 38 24.43 6.60 8.07
N LYS A 39 24.73 7.53 9.01
CA LYS A 39 25.20 7.18 10.35
C LYS A 39 24.13 6.40 11.13
N ALA A 40 22.89 6.87 11.12
CA ALA A 40 21.79 6.26 11.86
C ALA A 40 21.44 4.84 11.35
N LEU A 41 21.50 4.62 10.02
CA LEU A 41 21.26 3.32 9.38
C LEU A 41 22.35 2.29 9.72
N ARG A 42 23.61 2.71 9.86
CA ARG A 42 24.70 1.81 10.28
C ARG A 42 24.52 1.26 11.69
N ASP A 43 23.72 1.93 12.52
CA ASP A 43 23.42 1.48 13.88
C ASP A 43 22.29 0.43 13.93
N PHE A 44 21.59 0.17 12.82
CA PHE A 44 20.63 -0.92 12.76
C PHE A 44 21.34 -2.25 12.56
N ARG A 45 21.05 -3.21 13.43
CA ARG A 45 21.48 -4.60 13.27
C ARG A 45 20.98 -5.16 11.94
N SER A 46 19.69 -5.04 11.67
CA SER A 46 19.04 -5.57 10.48
C SER A 46 18.13 -4.52 9.86
N ILE A 47 18.18 -4.41 8.53
CA ILE A 47 17.29 -3.55 7.74
C ILE A 47 16.74 -4.38 6.59
N SER A 48 15.45 -4.32 6.37
CA SER A 48 14.76 -4.74 5.15
C SER A 48 13.81 -3.63 4.73
N VAL A 49 13.50 -3.58 3.45
CA VAL A 49 12.64 -2.56 2.84
C VAL A 49 11.57 -3.21 1.96
N ARG A 50 10.54 -2.47 1.57
CA ARG A 50 9.46 -2.98 0.69
C ARG A 50 9.49 -2.47 -0.75
N GLU A 51 10.47 -1.62 -1.07
CA GLU A 51 10.65 -1.12 -2.43
C GLU A 51 12.13 -1.17 -2.85
N GLU A 52 12.38 -1.56 -4.10
CA GLU A 52 13.73 -1.68 -4.67
C GLU A 52 14.51 -0.36 -4.61
N GLN A 53 13.82 0.76 -4.83
CA GLN A 53 14.41 2.09 -4.76
C GLN A 53 14.99 2.39 -3.37
N ALA A 54 14.32 2.00 -2.29
CA ALA A 54 14.84 2.18 -0.93
C ALA A 54 16.09 1.32 -0.70
N ALA A 55 16.16 0.10 -1.25
CA ALA A 55 17.33 -0.75 -1.14
C ALA A 55 18.54 -0.12 -1.85
N SER A 56 18.33 0.45 -3.03
CA SER A 56 19.36 1.20 -3.78
C SER A 56 19.87 2.41 -2.99
N ILE A 57 18.96 3.25 -2.48
CA ILE A 57 19.32 4.43 -1.67
C ILE A 57 20.14 4.04 -0.42
N ILE A 58 19.73 2.97 0.29
CA ILE A 58 20.47 2.50 1.47
C ILE A 58 21.86 1.99 1.07
N CYS A 59 21.97 1.28 -0.05
CA CYS A 59 23.25 0.80 -0.57
C CYS A 59 24.17 1.96 -0.94
N GLU A 60 23.67 3.00 -1.59
CA GLU A 60 24.43 4.21 -1.92
C GLU A 60 24.92 4.97 -0.68
N LEU A 61 24.06 5.14 0.32
CA LEU A 61 24.40 5.88 1.54
C LEU A 61 25.37 5.14 2.46
N THR A 62 25.31 3.81 2.49
CA THR A 62 25.96 3.01 3.54
C THR A 62 26.89 1.92 3.04
N GLY A 63 26.84 1.57 1.75
CA GLY A 63 27.49 0.39 1.17
C GLY A 63 26.80 -0.93 1.52
N ARG A 64 25.67 -0.89 2.25
CA ARG A 64 24.96 -2.08 2.74
C ARG A 64 23.87 -2.49 1.76
N LYS A 65 23.96 -3.74 1.27
CA LYS A 65 22.84 -4.40 0.59
C LYS A 65 21.80 -4.83 1.62
N VAL A 66 20.53 -4.52 1.38
CA VAL A 66 19.41 -4.87 2.25
C VAL A 66 18.35 -5.64 1.44
N PRO A 67 17.70 -6.66 2.03
CA PRO A 67 16.66 -7.41 1.34
C PRO A 67 15.39 -6.58 1.13
N VAL A 68 14.71 -6.87 0.03
CA VAL A 68 13.38 -6.33 -0.30
C VAL A 68 12.32 -7.38 0.05
N THR A 69 11.59 -7.14 1.13
CA THR A 69 10.56 -8.03 1.66
C THR A 69 9.16 -7.54 1.29
N ILE A 70 8.15 -8.40 1.43
CA ILE A 70 6.75 -7.97 1.39
C ILE A 70 6.40 -7.12 2.62
N ASP A 71 5.38 -6.27 2.46
CA ASP A 71 4.79 -5.50 3.55
C ASP A 71 4.23 -6.40 4.66
N PRO A 72 4.30 -6.02 5.95
CA PRO A 72 3.76 -6.84 7.04
C PRO A 72 2.29 -7.21 6.84
N THR A 73 1.51 -6.39 6.13
CA THR A 73 0.10 -6.69 5.87
C THR A 73 -0.10 -7.95 5.01
N LEU A 74 0.86 -8.27 4.14
CA LEU A 74 0.88 -9.47 3.31
C LEU A 74 1.35 -10.72 4.07
N MET A 75 1.88 -10.58 5.29
CA MET A 75 2.26 -11.73 6.12
C MET A 75 1.05 -12.52 6.63
N LEU A 76 -0.09 -11.85 6.77
CA LEU A 76 -1.36 -12.46 7.16
C LEU A 76 -2.18 -12.83 5.92
N ASP A 77 -3.00 -13.87 6.03
CA ASP A 77 -3.91 -14.28 4.97
C ASP A 77 -5.26 -13.57 5.02
N ALA A 78 -6.09 -13.79 4.00
CA ALA A 78 -7.42 -13.20 3.93
C ALA A 78 -8.29 -13.60 5.13
N ALA A 79 -8.15 -14.83 5.64
CA ALA A 79 -8.93 -15.32 6.77
C ALA A 79 -8.51 -14.64 8.08
N ASP A 80 -7.22 -14.36 8.28
CA ASP A 80 -6.72 -13.58 9.41
C ASP A 80 -7.32 -12.17 9.41
N TRP A 81 -7.35 -11.49 8.26
CA TRP A 81 -7.94 -10.15 8.14
C TRP A 81 -9.46 -10.15 8.31
N GLN A 82 -10.15 -11.19 7.80
CA GLN A 82 -11.59 -11.38 7.99
C GLN A 82 -12.01 -11.53 9.45
N ARG A 83 -11.11 -11.97 10.35
CA ARG A 83 -11.43 -12.08 11.79
C ARG A 83 -11.54 -10.73 12.49
N ILE A 84 -10.92 -9.69 11.94
CA ILE A 84 -10.90 -8.35 12.54
C ILE A 84 -11.71 -7.33 11.74
N GLU A 85 -12.11 -7.64 10.52
CA GLU A 85 -12.90 -6.73 9.69
C GLU A 85 -14.27 -6.44 10.32
N LYS A 86 -14.77 -5.23 10.12
CA LYS A 86 -16.04 -4.78 10.67
C LYS A 86 -16.87 -4.10 9.62
N LYS A 87 -18.13 -4.52 9.47
CA LYS A 87 -19.06 -3.86 8.56
C LYS A 87 -19.31 -2.41 9.00
N PRO A 88 -19.09 -1.41 8.13
CA PRO A 88 -19.45 -0.02 8.42
C PRO A 88 -20.97 0.14 8.48
N HIS A 89 -21.44 0.95 9.41
CA HIS A 89 -22.88 1.14 9.66
C HIS A 89 -23.63 1.83 8.51
N TYR A 90 -22.94 2.65 7.71
CA TYR A 90 -23.51 3.37 6.56
C TYR A 90 -23.62 2.51 5.29
N VAL A 91 -23.19 1.25 5.34
CA VAL A 91 -23.32 0.28 4.24
C VAL A 91 -24.56 -0.59 4.47
N HIS A 92 -25.51 -0.54 3.55
CA HIS A 92 -26.76 -1.31 3.66
C HIS A 92 -26.61 -2.74 3.11
N LYS A 93 -27.67 -3.55 3.20
CA LYS A 93 -27.66 -4.92 2.69
C LYS A 93 -27.83 -4.90 1.17
N ASN A 94 -27.09 -5.76 0.46
CA ASN A 94 -27.11 -5.91 -1.00
C ASN A 94 -26.61 -4.70 -1.82
N GLU A 95 -25.96 -3.72 -1.18
CA GLU A 95 -25.33 -2.64 -1.92
C GLU A 95 -24.12 -3.16 -2.70
N LYS A 96 -24.03 -2.77 -3.98
CA LYS A 96 -22.83 -2.97 -4.79
C LYS A 96 -21.97 -1.70 -4.69
N ILE A 97 -20.73 -1.84 -4.27
CA ILE A 97 -19.81 -0.77 -3.92
C ILE A 97 -18.69 -0.67 -4.97
N LEU A 98 -18.52 0.54 -5.49
CA LEU A 98 -17.27 1.02 -6.05
C LEU A 98 -16.51 1.74 -4.95
N LEU A 99 -15.43 1.15 -4.46
CA LEU A 99 -14.62 1.74 -3.39
C LEU A 99 -13.54 2.63 -4.01
N THR A 100 -13.39 3.84 -3.49
CA THR A 100 -12.25 4.71 -3.86
C THR A 100 -11.41 5.09 -2.66
N TYR A 101 -10.09 5.01 -2.83
CA TYR A 101 -9.12 5.47 -1.85
C TYR A 101 -7.94 6.14 -2.54
N PHE A 102 -8.12 7.41 -2.87
CA PHE A 102 -7.09 8.26 -3.46
C PHE A 102 -6.47 9.11 -2.37
N LEU A 103 -5.15 9.05 -2.23
CA LEU A 103 -4.37 9.83 -1.28
C LEU A 103 -3.88 11.13 -1.89
N GLY A 104 -3.69 11.19 -3.21
CA GLY A 104 -3.43 12.43 -3.93
C GLY A 104 -4.70 13.27 -4.16
N ASP A 105 -4.51 14.39 -4.83
CA ASP A 105 -5.54 15.26 -5.35
C ASP A 105 -6.47 14.48 -6.31
N LEU A 106 -7.71 14.97 -6.38
CA LEU A 106 -8.71 14.48 -7.31
C LEU A 106 -8.87 15.42 -8.51
N SER A 107 -8.35 15.04 -9.67
CA SER A 107 -8.67 15.76 -10.90
C SER A 107 -10.13 15.59 -11.35
N PRO A 108 -10.70 16.57 -12.07
CA PRO A 108 -12.00 16.44 -12.72
C PRO A 108 -12.10 15.23 -13.67
N ALA A 109 -11.00 14.87 -14.33
CA ALA A 109 -10.95 13.72 -15.22
C ALA A 109 -11.10 12.39 -14.45
N ARG A 110 -10.38 12.25 -13.33
CA ARG A 110 -10.53 11.11 -12.43
C ARG A 110 -11.93 11.07 -11.82
N LYS A 111 -12.50 12.22 -11.46
CA LYS A 111 -13.90 12.33 -11.02
C LYS A 111 -14.88 11.75 -12.04
N ALA A 112 -14.81 12.26 -13.27
CA ALA A 112 -15.68 11.82 -14.36
C ALA A 112 -15.54 10.33 -14.66
N PHE A 113 -14.33 9.79 -14.59
CA PHE A 113 -14.07 8.37 -14.81
C PHE A 113 -14.77 7.47 -13.77
N VAL A 114 -14.60 7.75 -12.48
CA VAL A 114 -15.26 6.98 -11.41
C VAL A 114 -16.78 7.07 -11.53
N ASP A 115 -17.32 8.26 -11.78
CA ASP A 115 -18.77 8.46 -11.94
C ASP A 115 -19.31 7.65 -13.13
N ALA A 116 -18.58 7.60 -14.25
CA ALA A 116 -18.96 6.82 -15.42
C ALA A 116 -18.95 5.31 -15.13
N VAL A 117 -17.91 4.79 -14.49
CA VAL A 117 -17.82 3.39 -14.05
C VAL A 117 -18.97 3.04 -13.10
N ALA A 118 -19.21 3.89 -12.10
CA ALA A 118 -20.29 3.69 -11.13
C ALA A 118 -21.67 3.63 -11.81
N GLN A 119 -21.94 4.56 -12.73
CA GLN A 119 -23.19 4.61 -13.48
C GLN A 119 -23.37 3.39 -14.38
N GLN A 120 -22.33 3.03 -15.14
CA GLN A 120 -22.37 1.92 -16.09
C GLN A 120 -22.68 0.57 -15.41
N PHE A 121 -22.11 0.34 -14.24
CA PHE A 121 -22.24 -0.93 -13.52
C PHE A 121 -23.22 -0.91 -12.35
N GLY A 122 -23.92 0.22 -12.15
CA GLY A 122 -24.90 0.39 -11.08
C GLY A 122 -24.29 0.23 -9.68
N LEU A 123 -23.13 0.85 -9.46
CA LEU A 123 -22.39 0.79 -8.19
C LEU A 123 -22.59 2.07 -7.38
N ARG A 124 -22.74 1.92 -6.07
CA ARG A 124 -22.65 3.02 -5.11
C ARG A 124 -21.18 3.36 -4.90
N VAL A 125 -20.78 4.61 -5.15
CA VAL A 125 -19.43 5.07 -4.83
C VAL A 125 -19.32 5.27 -3.32
N VAL A 126 -18.32 4.63 -2.71
CA VAL A 126 -17.87 4.90 -1.33
C VAL A 126 -16.46 5.46 -1.42
N ALA A 127 -16.32 6.76 -1.16
CA ALA A 127 -15.04 7.46 -1.27
C ALA A 127 -14.45 7.74 0.11
N LEU A 128 -13.26 7.21 0.38
CA LEU A 128 -12.59 7.32 1.70
C LEU A 128 -11.76 8.60 1.88
N GLN A 129 -11.65 9.44 0.86
CA GLN A 129 -10.87 10.69 0.90
C GLN A 129 -11.75 11.92 0.59
N ASN A 130 -11.43 13.02 1.29
CA ASN A 130 -12.26 14.20 1.52
C ASN A 130 -12.71 14.95 0.25
N GLU A 131 -11.97 14.94 -0.85
CA GLU A 131 -12.30 15.81 -2.00
C GLU A 131 -13.57 15.37 -2.74
N TRP A 132 -13.92 14.09 -2.66
CA TRP A 132 -15.21 13.55 -3.12
C TRP A 132 -16.36 13.82 -2.13
N VAL A 133 -16.03 14.15 -0.89
CA VAL A 133 -16.94 14.17 0.28
C VAL A 133 -17.67 15.50 0.42
N LYS A 134 -17.35 16.52 -0.39
CA LYS A 134 -18.05 17.81 -0.32
C LYS A 134 -19.58 17.69 -0.47
N ASP A 135 -20.04 16.62 -1.13
CA ASP A 135 -21.47 16.31 -1.32
C ASP A 135 -21.89 14.95 -0.70
N ILE A 136 -21.08 14.32 0.16
CA ILE A 136 -21.49 13.04 0.79
C ILE A 136 -22.51 13.34 1.90
N PRO A 137 -23.69 12.71 1.87
CA PRO A 137 -24.76 12.95 2.85
C PRO A 137 -24.44 12.43 4.27
N ASP A 138 -23.37 11.62 4.44
CA ASP A 138 -23.01 11.00 5.71
C ASP A 138 -21.53 11.22 6.10
N PRO A 139 -21.26 12.10 7.09
CA PRO A 139 -19.93 12.31 7.67
C PRO A 139 -19.25 11.04 8.22
N ALA A 140 -20.01 9.96 8.48
CA ALA A 140 -19.47 8.72 8.99
C ALA A 140 -18.49 8.02 8.02
N VAL A 141 -18.61 8.25 6.71
CA VAL A 141 -17.67 7.70 5.72
C VAL A 141 -16.25 8.24 5.98
N TYR A 142 -16.14 9.49 6.42
CA TYR A 142 -14.84 10.07 6.80
C TYR A 142 -14.26 9.45 8.07
N ALA A 143 -15.13 8.93 8.95
CA ALA A 143 -14.74 8.27 10.19
C ALA A 143 -14.46 6.77 10.02
N THR A 144 -14.28 6.29 8.77
CA THR A 144 -13.96 4.89 8.47
C THR A 144 -12.72 4.45 9.25
N THR A 145 -12.91 3.44 10.08
CA THR A 145 -11.85 2.83 10.89
C THR A 145 -11.03 1.82 10.07
N PRO A 146 -9.81 1.44 10.50
CA PRO A 146 -9.00 0.46 9.77
C PRO A 146 -9.69 -0.91 9.55
N ASP A 147 -10.45 -1.40 10.54
CA ASP A 147 -11.25 -2.63 10.45
C ASP A 147 -12.42 -2.49 9.47
N GLU A 148 -13.04 -1.30 9.38
CA GLU A 148 -14.05 -0.97 8.38
C GLU A 148 -13.46 -0.82 6.97
N PHE A 149 -12.24 -0.27 6.85
CA PHE A 149 -11.53 -0.22 5.58
C PHE A 149 -11.25 -1.63 5.02
N ILE A 150 -10.76 -2.53 5.88
CA ILE A 150 -10.52 -3.94 5.50
C ILE A 150 -11.83 -4.56 4.98
N TRP A 151 -12.92 -4.37 5.73
CA TRP A 151 -14.24 -4.86 5.33
C TRP A 151 -14.67 -4.28 3.98
N LEU A 152 -14.51 -2.97 3.77
CA LEU A 152 -14.90 -2.34 2.51
C LEU A 152 -14.14 -2.89 1.32
N VAL A 153 -12.83 -3.08 1.43
CA VAL A 153 -12.03 -3.69 0.34
C VAL A 153 -12.47 -5.13 0.12
N HIS A 154 -12.69 -5.90 1.19
CA HIS A 154 -13.14 -7.29 1.08
C HIS A 154 -14.56 -7.44 0.52
N HIS A 155 -15.45 -6.46 0.68
CA HIS A 155 -16.85 -6.56 0.24
C HIS A 155 -17.20 -5.70 -0.99
N CYS A 156 -16.29 -4.87 -1.50
CA CYS A 156 -16.51 -4.11 -2.73
C CYS A 156 -16.50 -4.98 -3.99
N GLN A 157 -17.13 -4.48 -5.04
CA GLN A 157 -17.11 -5.09 -6.38
C GLN A 157 -15.87 -4.66 -7.16
N LEU A 158 -15.39 -3.44 -6.93
CA LEU A 158 -14.23 -2.86 -7.61
C LEU A 158 -13.57 -1.81 -6.71
N MET A 159 -12.25 -1.79 -6.72
CA MET A 159 -11.43 -0.79 -6.03
C MET A 159 -10.69 0.11 -7.03
N LEU A 160 -10.85 1.43 -6.90
CA LEU A 160 -10.07 2.42 -7.66
C LEU A 160 -9.22 3.24 -6.69
N THR A 161 -7.91 3.22 -6.85
CA THR A 161 -6.98 3.65 -5.79
C THR A 161 -5.70 4.25 -6.36
N ASP A 162 -4.99 5.06 -5.59
CA ASP A 162 -3.55 5.32 -5.75
C ASP A 162 -2.76 4.94 -4.48
N SER A 163 -3.45 4.26 -3.56
CA SER A 163 -2.95 3.86 -2.24
C SER A 163 -2.34 2.47 -2.28
N PHE A 164 -1.13 2.36 -1.73
CA PHE A 164 -0.40 1.10 -1.60
C PHE A 164 -1.22 0.05 -0.83
N HIS A 165 -1.83 0.44 0.29
CA HIS A 165 -2.64 -0.49 1.07
C HIS A 165 -3.97 -0.81 0.39
N GLY A 166 -4.55 0.13 -0.37
CA GLY A 166 -5.69 -0.18 -1.23
C GLY A 166 -5.38 -1.32 -2.20
N SER A 167 -4.19 -1.29 -2.82
CA SER A 167 -3.71 -2.36 -3.70
C SER A 167 -3.40 -3.65 -2.94
N VAL A 168 -2.70 -3.58 -1.81
CA VAL A 168 -2.34 -4.77 -1.01
C VAL A 168 -3.58 -5.54 -0.54
N PHE A 169 -4.58 -4.85 0.03
CA PHE A 169 -5.79 -5.53 0.47
C PHE A 169 -6.63 -6.02 -0.70
N SER A 170 -6.62 -5.33 -1.85
CA SER A 170 -7.26 -5.85 -3.07
C SER A 170 -6.61 -7.16 -3.53
N ILE A 171 -5.28 -7.25 -3.47
CA ILE A 171 -4.55 -8.50 -3.76
C ILE A 171 -4.92 -9.61 -2.77
N LEU A 172 -4.92 -9.33 -1.47
CA LEU A 172 -5.25 -10.31 -0.43
C LEU A 172 -6.67 -10.86 -0.56
N PHE A 173 -7.62 -10.01 -0.92
CA PHE A 173 -9.03 -10.37 -1.06
C PHE A 173 -9.45 -10.75 -2.48
N ASP A 174 -8.48 -10.93 -3.39
CA ASP A 174 -8.73 -11.31 -4.78
C ASP A 174 -9.77 -10.39 -5.45
N LYS A 175 -9.57 -9.07 -5.33
CA LYS A 175 -10.48 -8.05 -5.85
C LYS A 175 -10.01 -7.48 -7.17
N PRO A 176 -10.90 -7.26 -8.14
CA PRO A 176 -10.55 -6.43 -9.27
C PRO A 176 -10.28 -5.02 -8.75
N PHE A 177 -9.16 -4.44 -9.20
CA PHE A 177 -8.76 -3.11 -8.82
C PHE A 177 -7.98 -2.42 -9.93
N ARG A 178 -7.94 -1.09 -9.86
CA ARG A 178 -7.03 -0.26 -10.64
C ARG A 178 -6.27 0.71 -9.74
N CYS A 179 -4.97 0.68 -9.89
CA CYS A 179 -4.03 1.58 -9.25
C CYS A 179 -3.63 2.68 -10.24
N PHE A 180 -4.06 3.91 -9.96
CA PHE A 180 -3.75 5.10 -10.74
C PHE A 180 -2.44 5.73 -10.24
N GLY A 181 -1.78 6.48 -11.11
CA GLY A 181 -0.67 7.34 -10.67
C GLY A 181 -1.18 8.38 -9.68
N ARG A 182 -0.40 8.70 -8.64
CA ARG A 182 -0.80 9.75 -7.70
C ARG A 182 -0.74 11.12 -8.39
N GLU A 183 -1.83 11.86 -8.30
CA GLU A 183 -1.91 13.26 -8.73
C GLU A 183 -1.65 14.10 -7.48
N GLU A 184 -0.46 14.64 -7.27
CA GLU A 184 -0.20 15.52 -6.11
C GLU A 184 0.89 16.53 -6.47
N SER A 185 0.57 17.82 -6.35
CA SER A 185 1.51 18.88 -6.70
C SER A 185 2.63 18.98 -5.67
N GLY A 186 3.89 18.85 -6.12
CA GLY A 186 5.06 19.07 -5.27
C GLY A 186 5.47 17.90 -4.36
N VAL A 187 4.86 16.72 -4.53
CA VAL A 187 5.26 15.49 -3.83
C VAL A 187 6.09 14.60 -4.75
N ALA A 188 7.18 14.04 -4.21
CA ALA A 188 8.06 13.13 -4.93
C ALA A 188 7.29 11.90 -5.43
N ASP A 189 7.72 11.34 -6.57
CA ASP A 189 7.09 10.16 -7.13
C ASP A 189 7.16 8.97 -6.13
N MET A 190 5.98 8.44 -5.79
CA MET A 190 5.79 7.33 -4.86
C MET A 190 5.45 6.02 -5.60
N SER A 191 5.61 5.99 -6.93
CA SER A 191 5.32 4.83 -7.78
C SER A 191 6.17 3.60 -7.46
N SER A 192 7.40 3.79 -6.97
CA SER A 192 8.39 2.71 -6.80
C SER A 192 7.93 1.55 -5.91
N ARG A 193 7.12 1.83 -4.87
CA ARG A 193 6.52 0.79 -4.03
C ARG A 193 5.42 0.00 -4.74
N MET A 194 4.65 0.66 -5.60
CA MET A 194 3.66 0.00 -6.46
C MET A 194 4.35 -0.84 -7.52
N ASP A 195 5.41 -0.32 -8.14
CA ASP A 195 6.20 -1.05 -9.13
C ASP A 195 6.83 -2.30 -8.54
N THR A 196 7.42 -2.19 -7.35
CA THR A 196 7.98 -3.34 -6.63
C THR A 196 6.89 -4.36 -6.30
N LEU A 197 5.75 -3.92 -5.77
CA LEU A 197 4.62 -4.79 -5.41
C LEU A 197 4.06 -5.53 -6.63
N PHE A 198 3.72 -4.80 -7.68
CA PHE A 198 3.08 -5.35 -8.87
C PHE A 198 4.05 -6.18 -9.71
N GLY A 199 5.33 -5.79 -9.77
CA GLY A 199 6.38 -6.56 -10.42
C GLY A 199 6.65 -7.88 -9.71
N LYS A 200 6.67 -7.89 -8.37
CA LYS A 200 6.83 -9.11 -7.57
C LYS A 200 5.73 -10.13 -7.88
N PHE A 201 4.48 -9.67 -7.97
CA PHE A 201 3.32 -10.53 -8.25
C PHE A 201 3.06 -10.79 -9.74
N GLY A 202 3.70 -10.05 -10.64
CA GLY A 202 3.45 -10.16 -12.08
C GLY A 202 2.06 -9.69 -12.52
N ILE A 203 1.45 -8.76 -11.77
CA ILE A 203 0.07 -8.27 -12.02
C ILE A 203 0.03 -6.89 -12.67
N GLY A 204 1.20 -6.33 -12.98
CA GLY A 204 1.33 -4.93 -13.35
C GLY A 204 0.58 -4.50 -14.61
N ASP A 205 0.40 -5.45 -15.54
CA ASP A 205 -0.20 -5.23 -16.85
C ASP A 205 -1.71 -4.92 -16.78
N TRP A 206 -2.39 -5.44 -15.77
CA TRP A 206 -3.84 -5.30 -15.64
C TRP A 206 -4.27 -4.41 -14.48
N CYS A 207 -3.48 -4.33 -13.41
CA CYS A 207 -3.87 -3.56 -12.24
C CYS A 207 -3.54 -2.07 -12.34
N ARG A 208 -2.77 -1.61 -13.33
CA ARG A 208 -2.52 -0.18 -13.55
C ARG A 208 -3.71 0.44 -14.26
N GLY A 209 -4.30 1.45 -13.63
CA GLY A 209 -5.44 2.19 -14.15
C GLY A 209 -5.06 3.44 -14.90
N SER A 210 -5.93 3.83 -15.82
CA SER A 210 -5.90 5.14 -16.46
C SER A 210 -7.32 5.68 -16.60
N VAL A 211 -7.48 7.00 -16.50
CA VAL A 211 -8.78 7.65 -16.77
C VAL A 211 -9.18 7.59 -18.26
N GLN A 212 -8.27 7.10 -19.12
CA GLN A 212 -8.53 6.78 -20.53
C GLN A 212 -8.81 5.28 -20.77
N GLU A 213 -8.83 4.45 -19.72
CA GLU A 213 -9.16 3.03 -19.84
C GLU A 213 -10.62 2.85 -20.28
N ASP A 214 -10.89 1.79 -21.05
CA ASP A 214 -12.26 1.39 -21.38
C ASP A 214 -12.93 0.75 -20.15
N PRO A 215 -14.03 1.33 -19.62
CA PRO A 215 -14.74 0.77 -18.48
C PRO A 215 -15.20 -0.68 -18.64
N ASP A 216 -15.40 -1.18 -19.87
CA ASP A 216 -15.84 -2.57 -20.11
C ASP A 216 -14.85 -3.61 -19.57
N HIS A 217 -13.57 -3.25 -19.46
CA HIS A 217 -12.51 -4.14 -18.97
C HIS A 217 -12.13 -3.90 -17.51
N ILE A 218 -12.80 -2.99 -16.80
CA ILE A 218 -12.40 -2.53 -15.47
C ILE A 218 -12.42 -3.63 -14.40
N PHE A 219 -13.23 -4.67 -14.60
CA PHE A 219 -13.33 -5.84 -13.72
C PHE A 219 -12.32 -6.94 -14.03
N TYR A 220 -11.56 -6.82 -15.13
CA TYR A 220 -10.54 -7.79 -15.45
C TYR A 220 -9.47 -7.84 -14.34
N LYS A 221 -9.13 -9.06 -13.94
CA LYS A 221 -8.09 -9.40 -12.98
C LYS A 221 -7.49 -10.76 -13.35
N ASP A 222 -6.18 -10.88 -13.18
CA ASP A 222 -5.47 -12.16 -13.28
C ASP A 222 -4.58 -12.34 -12.05
N TYR A 223 -5.01 -13.24 -11.17
CA TYR A 223 -4.33 -13.56 -9.92
C TYR A 223 -3.67 -14.94 -9.93
N VAL A 224 -3.56 -15.60 -11.09
CA VAL A 224 -3.10 -17.00 -11.19
C VAL A 224 -1.74 -17.22 -10.52
N SER A 225 -0.80 -16.28 -10.68
CA SER A 225 0.53 -16.35 -10.08
C SER A 225 0.59 -16.00 -8.59
N VAL A 226 -0.40 -15.23 -8.10
CA VAL A 226 -0.28 -14.51 -6.82
C VAL A 226 -0.18 -15.43 -5.61
N PRO A 227 -0.99 -16.48 -5.43
CA PRO A 227 -0.87 -17.35 -4.26
C PRO A 227 0.51 -17.98 -4.10
N ALA A 228 1.09 -18.49 -5.19
CA ALA A 228 2.39 -19.15 -5.17
C ALA A 228 3.54 -18.15 -4.89
N VAL A 229 3.47 -16.96 -5.49
CA VAL A 229 4.43 -15.89 -5.22
C VAL A 229 4.30 -15.44 -3.76
N LEU A 230 3.09 -15.16 -3.29
CA LEU A 230 2.85 -14.67 -1.93
C LEU A 230 3.42 -15.61 -0.88
N GLU A 231 3.20 -16.92 -1.02
CA GLU A 231 3.72 -17.90 -0.07
C GLU A 231 5.26 -17.93 -0.04
N ARG A 232 5.90 -17.90 -1.21
CA ARG A 232 7.36 -17.82 -1.30
C ARG A 232 7.90 -16.55 -0.63
N GLU A 233 7.24 -15.42 -0.85
CA GLU A 233 7.66 -14.13 -0.29
C GLU A 233 7.41 -14.03 1.22
N ARG A 234 6.34 -14.68 1.73
CA ARG A 234 6.10 -14.85 3.17
C ARG A 234 7.19 -15.68 3.82
N GLN A 235 7.57 -16.80 3.21
CA GLN A 235 8.66 -17.62 3.73
C GLN A 235 9.96 -16.83 3.76
N PHE A 236 10.29 -16.11 2.68
CA PHE A 236 11.48 -15.25 2.64
C PHE A 236 11.46 -14.16 3.72
N ALA A 237 10.33 -13.49 3.94
CA ALA A 237 10.18 -12.49 4.97
C ALA A 237 10.25 -13.08 6.39
N LEU A 238 9.70 -14.27 6.60
CA LEU A 238 9.76 -15.00 7.86
C LEU A 238 11.19 -15.42 8.20
N ASP A 239 11.93 -15.95 7.23
CA ASP A 239 13.34 -16.33 7.38
C ASP A 239 14.18 -15.08 7.71
N TYR A 240 13.92 -13.96 7.05
CA TYR A 240 14.54 -12.68 7.39
C TYR A 240 14.25 -12.29 8.84
N LEU A 241 12.99 -12.34 9.28
CA LEU A 241 12.58 -11.97 10.64
C LEU A 241 13.21 -12.88 11.70
N LYS A 242 13.18 -14.20 11.51
CA LYS A 242 13.83 -15.18 12.40
C LYS A 242 15.31 -14.84 12.59
N ASN A 243 16.03 -14.60 11.49
CA ASN A 243 17.44 -14.21 11.53
C ASN A 243 17.68 -12.84 12.17
N ALA A 244 16.84 -11.85 11.85
CA ALA A 244 16.97 -10.49 12.39
C ALA A 244 16.72 -10.43 13.90
N LEU A 245 15.82 -11.30 14.40
CA LEU A 245 15.42 -11.39 15.80
C LEU A 245 16.17 -12.46 16.61
N GLU A 246 17.13 -13.18 16.00
CA GLU A 246 17.87 -14.28 16.63
C GLU A 246 16.98 -15.42 17.16
N ILE A 247 15.88 -15.70 16.45
CA ILE A 247 15.00 -16.82 16.77
C ILE A 247 15.54 -18.04 16.04
N HIS A 248 16.26 -18.89 16.78
CA HIS A 248 16.75 -20.18 16.33
C HIS A 248 15.85 -21.27 16.94
N GLU A 249 15.18 -22.05 16.09
CA GLU A 249 14.41 -23.24 16.48
C GLU A 249 15.33 -24.41 16.87
#